data_AF-A0A5P8MYN1-F1
#
_entry.id   AF-A0A5P8MYN1-F1
#
_cell.length_a   1.000
_cell.length_b   1.000
_cell.length_c   1.000
_cell.angle_alpha   90.00
_cell.angle_beta   90.00
_cell.angle_gamma   90.00
#
_symmetry.space_group_name_H-M   'P 1'
#
loop_
_entity.id
_entity.type
_entity.pdbx_description
1 polymer ?
#
loop_
_entity_poly.entity_id
_entity_poly.type
_entity_poly.pdbx_seq_one_letter_code
_entity_poly.pdbx_strand_id
1 'polypeptide(L)'
;MMTRETILADSLQDAGPLSARGLLARRFRLWRGTDGRRQVFSVYAAEEAPDYPDAVAIAVRMEGTRRVPVWAGPAGAKARTAALANGAQEIHLRILPETDSGALAPL
;
A
#
# COMPACT_ATOMS: atom_id res chain seq x y z
N MET A 1 -10.11 11.80 17.12
CA MET A 1 -10.34 10.43 16.60
C MET A 1 -10.87 10.57 15.18
N MET A 2 -9.99 10.74 14.19
CA MET A 2 -10.41 10.85 12.79
C MET A 2 -10.75 9.45 12.28
N THR A 3 -12.03 9.23 11.97
CA THR A 3 -12.50 8.11 11.17
C THR A 3 -11.74 8.12 9.84
N ARG A 4 -10.78 7.20 9.67
CA ARG A 4 -10.07 7.03 8.40
C ARG A 4 -11.10 6.52 7.39
N GLU A 5 -11.64 7.44 6.61
CA GLU A 5 -12.54 7.16 5.50
C GLU A 5 -11.88 6.15 4.56
N THR A 6 -12.69 5.17 4.14
CA THR A 6 -12.34 4.23 3.09
C THR A 6 -12.12 5.04 1.81
N ILE A 7 -10.85 5.34 1.49
CA ILE A 7 -10.50 5.96 0.22
C ILE A 7 -10.94 4.97 -0.88
N LEU A 8 -11.86 5.40 -1.74
CA LEU A 8 -12.30 4.64 -2.91
C LEU A 8 -11.07 4.17 -3.68
N ALA A 9 -10.88 2.85 -3.74
CA ALA A 9 -9.72 2.19 -4.35
C ALA A 9 -9.49 2.65 -5.81
N ASP A 10 -10.56 3.07 -6.51
CA ASP A 10 -10.52 3.62 -7.88
C ASP A 10 -9.68 4.89 -8.06
N SER A 11 -9.32 5.58 -6.97
CA SER A 11 -8.51 6.79 -7.04
C SER A 11 -6.99 6.55 -7.04
N LEU A 12 -6.55 5.30 -6.79
CA LEU A 12 -5.14 4.96 -6.71
C LEU A 12 -4.62 4.45 -8.05
N GLN A 13 -3.62 5.12 -8.61
CA GLN A 13 -3.00 4.72 -9.87
C GLN A 13 -1.65 4.04 -9.61
N ASP A 14 -1.44 2.87 -10.21
CA ASP A 14 -0.15 2.19 -10.17
C ASP A 14 0.90 3.03 -10.93
N ALA A 15 1.92 3.51 -10.23
CA ALA A 15 3.00 4.33 -10.77
C ALA A 15 4.30 3.53 -11.00
N GLY A 16 4.22 2.21 -10.99
CA GLY A 16 5.33 1.31 -11.29
C GLY A 16 6.18 0.93 -10.08
N PRO A 17 7.25 0.15 -10.29
CA PRO A 17 8.17 -0.23 -9.23
C PRO A 17 8.98 0.97 -8.73
N LEU A 18 9.45 0.92 -7.47
CA LEU A 18 10.50 1.82 -7.02
C LEU A 18 11.74 1.62 -7.90
N SER A 19 12.45 2.70 -8.24
CA SER A 19 13.68 2.64 -9.06
C SER A 19 14.79 1.89 -8.32
N ALA A 20 14.78 0.58 -8.42
CA ALA A 20 15.69 -0.37 -7.80
C ALA A 20 15.92 -1.55 -8.75
N ARG A 21 16.97 -2.34 -8.52
CA ARG A 21 17.30 -3.52 -9.34
C ARG A 21 16.95 -4.83 -8.62
N GLY A 22 16.62 -5.86 -9.39
CA GLY A 22 16.45 -7.23 -8.89
C GLY A 22 15.33 -7.38 -7.85
N LEU A 23 15.58 -8.15 -6.79
CA LEU A 23 14.60 -8.46 -5.74
C LEU A 23 14.04 -7.20 -5.05
N LEU A 24 14.82 -6.13 -4.95
CA LEU A 24 14.39 -4.87 -4.34
C LEU A 24 13.26 -4.18 -5.13
N ALA A 25 13.25 -4.34 -6.45
CA ALA A 25 12.19 -3.79 -7.31
C ALA A 25 10.82 -4.45 -7.09
N ARG A 26 10.81 -5.69 -6.56
CA ARG A 26 9.60 -6.43 -6.22
C ARG A 26 9.04 -6.04 -4.85
N ARG A 27 9.90 -5.56 -3.95
CA ARG A 27 9.56 -5.28 -2.56
C ARG A 27 8.80 -3.97 -2.38
N PHE A 28 8.92 -3.04 -3.33
CA PHE A 28 8.29 -1.73 -3.25
C PHE A 28 7.57 -1.35 -4.55
N ARG A 29 6.38 -0.76 -4.40
CA ARG A 29 5.57 -0.22 -5.49
C ARG A 29 5.24 1.24 -5.22
N LEU A 30 5.19 2.04 -6.28
CA LEU A 30 4.72 3.42 -6.21
C LEU A 30 3.23 3.45 -6.57
N TRP A 31 2.44 4.12 -5.73
CA TRP A 31 1.06 4.47 -6.05
C TRP A 31 0.91 5.98 -6.09
N ARG A 32 0.11 6.47 -7.03
CA ARG A 32 -0.25 7.89 -7.10
C ARG A 32 -1.65 8.07 -6.50
N GLY A 33 -1.73 8.93 -5.49
CA GLY A 33 -3.00 9.33 -4.88
C GLY A 33 -3.73 10.41 -5.69
N THR A 34 -4.88 10.83 -5.18
CA THR A 34 -5.69 11.93 -5.75
C THR A 34 -4.96 13.27 -5.77
N ASP A 35 -4.02 13.47 -4.86
CA ASP A 35 -3.14 14.63 -4.79
C ASP A 35 -2.05 14.65 -5.89
N GLY A 36 -2.02 13.61 -6.73
CA GLY A 36 -1.03 13.45 -7.78
C GLY A 36 0.37 13.09 -7.26
N ARG A 37 0.58 12.91 -5.95
CA ARG A 37 1.89 12.56 -5.39
C ARG A 37 2.11 11.05 -5.45
N ARG A 38 3.34 10.65 -5.78
CA ARG A 38 3.77 9.24 -5.72
C ARG A 38 4.17 8.90 -4.30
N GLN A 39 3.66 7.79 -3.81
CA GLN A 39 3.90 7.31 -2.46
C GLN A 39 4.43 5.87 -2.55
N VAL A 40 5.41 5.57 -1.69
CA VAL A 40 6.05 4.25 -1.65
C VAL A 40 5.23 3.32 -0.78
N PHE A 41 4.97 2.12 -1.28
CA PHE A 41 4.35 1.03 -0.55
C PHE A 41 5.25 -0.19 -0.59
N SER A 42 5.36 -0.86 0.55
CA SER A 42 5.94 -2.20 0.68
C SER A 42 4.96 -3.24 0.15
N VAL A 43 5.42 -4.17 -0.67
CA VAL A 43 4.60 -5.24 -1.28
C VAL A 43 4.80 -6.56 -0.53
N TYR A 44 3.70 -7.22 -0.19
CA TYR A 44 3.66 -8.54 0.44
C TYR A 44 2.62 -9.42 -0.26
N ALA A 45 2.83 -10.74 -0.24
CA ALA A 45 1.73 -11.67 -0.51
C ALA A 45 0.61 -11.45 0.53
N ALA A 46 -0.64 -11.67 0.14
CA ALA A 46 -1.80 -11.39 0.99
C ALA A 46 -1.72 -12.12 2.35
N GLU A 47 -1.23 -13.37 2.35
CA GLU A 47 -1.05 -14.19 3.56
C GLU A 47 0.18 -13.79 4.41
N GLU A 48 1.15 -13.07 3.85
CA GLU A 48 2.43 -12.74 4.51
C GLU A 48 2.50 -11.28 4.99
N ALA A 49 1.43 -10.50 4.79
CA ALA A 49 1.41 -9.09 5.14
C ALA A 49 1.48 -8.89 6.66
N PRO A 50 2.47 -8.13 7.17
CA PRO A 50 2.63 -7.90 8.60
C PRO A 50 1.58 -6.93 9.15
N ASP A 51 1.30 -7.07 10.45
CA ASP A 51 0.34 -6.25 11.19
C ASP A 51 1.03 -4.99 11.74
N TYR A 52 1.37 -4.04 10.86
CA TYR A 52 1.87 -2.72 11.27
C TYR A 52 0.70 -1.81 11.67
N PRO A 53 0.51 -1.45 12.95
CA PRO A 53 -0.65 -0.68 13.40
C PRO A 53 -0.72 0.72 12.76
N ASP A 54 0.45 1.31 12.50
CA ASP A 54 0.59 2.66 11.96
C ASP A 54 0.68 2.67 10.41
N ALA A 55 0.29 1.57 9.78
CA ALA A 55 0.23 1.47 8.32
C ALA A 55 -1.20 1.52 7.78
N VAL A 56 -1.30 2.03 6.57
CA VAL A 56 -2.45 1.80 5.69
C VAL A 56 -2.12 0.68 4.71
N ALA A 57 -3.13 -0.09 4.36
CA ALA A 57 -3.05 -1.18 3.43
C ALA A 57 -3.89 -0.91 2.18
N ILE A 58 -3.41 -1.40 1.04
CA ILE A 58 -4.16 -1.58 -0.18
C ILE A 58 -4.16 -3.07 -0.49
N ALA A 59 -5.33 -3.68 -0.63
CA ALA A 59 -5.43 -5.02 -1.18
C ALA A 59 -5.45 -4.92 -2.71
N VAL A 60 -4.60 -5.70 -3.36
CA VAL A 60 -4.34 -5.59 -4.79
C VAL A 60 -4.57 -6.92 -5.48
N ARG A 61 -5.44 -6.88 -6.48
CA ARG A 61 -5.67 -7.99 -7.39
C ARG A 61 -4.78 -7.84 -8.63
N MET A 62 -4.24 -8.96 -9.07
CA MET A 62 -3.47 -9.05 -10.30
C MET A 62 -4.39 -9.37 -11.48
N GLU A 63 -4.35 -8.53 -12.52
CA GLU A 63 -5.05 -8.75 -13.79
C GLU A 63 -3.98 -8.76 -14.90
N GLY A 64 -3.48 -9.96 -15.21
CA GLY A 64 -2.28 -10.10 -16.05
C GLY A 64 -1.06 -9.47 -15.38
N THR A 65 -0.48 -8.45 -16.01
CA THR A 65 0.63 -7.67 -15.43
C THR A 65 0.17 -6.44 -14.66
N ARG A 66 -1.13 -6.12 -14.70
CA ARG A 66 -1.71 -4.94 -14.06
C ARG A 66 -2.03 -5.24 -12.59
N ARG A 67 -1.74 -4.27 -11.73
CA ARG A 67 -2.17 -4.24 -10.33
C ARG A 67 -3.42 -3.39 -10.22
N VAL A 68 -4.50 -3.99 -9.73
CA VAL A 68 -5.78 -3.33 -9.54
C VAL A 68 -6.06 -3.22 -8.04
N PRO A 69 -6.12 -2.01 -7.48
CA PRO A 69 -6.51 -1.82 -6.09
C PRO A 69 -7.98 -2.18 -5.95
N VAL A 70 -8.31 -3.12 -5.08
CA VAL A 70 -9.69 -3.58 -4.85
C VAL A 70 -10.22 -3.17 -3.49
N TRP A 71 -9.33 -2.74 -2.59
CA TRP A 71 -9.67 -2.25 -1.26
C TRP A 71 -8.54 -1.40 -0.70
N ALA A 72 -8.86 -0.39 0.11
CA ALA A 72 -7.90 0.37 0.89
C ALA A 72 -8.44 0.67 2.30
N GLY A 73 -7.57 0.63 3.31
CA GLY A 73 -7.97 0.86 4.70
C GLY A 73 -6.88 0.55 5.72
N PRO A 74 -7.26 0.30 6.99
CA PRO A 74 -6.31 -0.06 8.05
C PRO A 74 -5.56 -1.36 7.73
N ALA A 75 -4.26 -1.41 8.03
CA ALA A 75 -3.48 -2.64 7.89
C ALA A 75 -3.93 -3.77 8.84
N GLY A 76 -3.32 -4.93 8.64
CA GLY A 76 -3.47 -6.12 9.46
C GLY A 76 -4.68 -6.99 9.16
N ALA A 77 -5.33 -7.53 10.20
CA ALA A 77 -6.41 -8.53 10.03
C ALA A 77 -7.53 -8.04 9.09
N LYS A 78 -7.92 -6.76 9.17
CA LYS A 78 -8.93 -6.17 8.26
C LYS A 78 -8.48 -6.22 6.80
N ALA A 79 -7.21 -5.89 6.53
CA ALA A 79 -6.66 -5.94 5.18
C ALA A 79 -6.59 -7.36 4.64
N ARG A 80 -6.21 -8.36 5.46
CA ARG A 80 -6.22 -9.78 5.06
C ARG A 80 -7.63 -10.27 4.73
N THR A 81 -8.61 -9.98 5.58
CA THR A 81 -10.01 -10.34 5.31
C THR A 81 -10.52 -9.69 4.02
N ALA A 82 -10.19 -8.41 3.80
CA ALA A 82 -10.57 -7.72 2.57
C ALA A 82 -9.86 -8.30 1.34
N ALA A 83 -8.58 -8.67 1.46
CA ALA A 83 -7.83 -9.32 0.38
C ALA A 83 -8.47 -10.64 -0.04
N LEU A 84 -8.79 -11.49 0.94
CA LEU A 84 -9.49 -12.76 0.69
C LEU A 84 -10.85 -12.53 0.03
N ALA A 85 -11.67 -11.62 0.57
CA ALA A 85 -13.02 -11.35 0.06
C ALA A 85 -13.04 -10.81 -1.38
N ASN A 86 -11.98 -10.12 -1.82
CA ASN A 86 -11.89 -9.52 -3.15
C ASN A 86 -10.98 -10.30 -4.12
N GLY A 87 -10.45 -11.46 -3.70
CA GLY A 87 -9.52 -12.26 -4.50
C GLY A 87 -8.21 -11.52 -4.80
N ALA A 88 -7.73 -10.70 -3.85
CA ALA A 88 -6.49 -9.97 -3.95
C ALA A 88 -5.30 -10.88 -3.61
N GLN A 89 -4.22 -10.79 -4.39
CA GLN A 89 -3.00 -11.60 -4.21
C GLN A 89 -1.90 -10.85 -3.44
N GLU A 90 -1.90 -9.52 -3.50
CA GLU A 90 -0.91 -8.67 -2.86
C GLU A 90 -1.57 -7.76 -1.83
N ILE A 91 -0.86 -7.46 -0.74
CA ILE A 91 -1.17 -6.36 0.17
C ILE A 91 0.00 -5.37 0.13
N HIS A 92 -0.32 -4.12 -0.17
CA HIS A 92 0.62 -3.02 -0.22
C HIS A 92 0.50 -2.16 1.03
N LEU A 93 1.57 -2.03 1.79
CA LEU A 93 1.60 -1.28 3.05
C LEU A 93 2.37 0.02 2.91
N ARG A 94 1.79 1.11 3.42
CA ARG A 94 2.50 2.37 3.63
C ARG A 94 2.40 2.76 5.09
N ILE A 95 3.54 2.95 5.73
CA ILE A 95 3.61 3.49 7.08
C ILE A 95 3.24 4.98 7.01
N LEU A 96 2.31 5.40 7.86
CA LEU A 96 1.94 6.79 7.98
C LEU A 96 2.83 7.43 9.05
N PRO A 97 3.65 8.43 8.69
CA PRO A 97 4.34 9.19 9.71
C PRO A 97 3.31 10.04 10.46
N GLU A 98 3.54 10.28 11.76
CA GLU A 98 2.67 11.14 12.57
C GLU A 98 2.64 12.58 12.05
N THR A 99 3.74 13.01 11.43
CA THR A 99 3.94 14.32 10.81
C THR A 99 4.71 14.18 9.52
N ASP A 100 4.67 15.20 8.66
CA ASP A 100 5.54 15.21 7.47
C ASP A 100 7.00 15.05 7.90
N SER A 101 7.67 14.06 7.30
CA SER A 101 9.07 13.80 7.61
C SER A 101 9.92 14.97 7.09
N GLY A 102 10.34 15.83 8.01
CA GLY A 102 11.37 16.84 7.77
C GLY A 102 12.74 16.21 7.55
N ALA A 103 13.78 17.05 7.42
CA ALA A 103 15.13 16.54 7.39
C ALA A 103 15.41 15.70 8.66
N LEU A 104 15.99 14.52 8.48
CA LEU A 104 16.56 13.78 9.61
C LEU A 104 17.71 14.64 10.15
N ALA A 105 17.53 15.21 11.34
CA ALA A 105 18.66 15.79 12.05
C ALA A 105 19.57 14.61 12.46
N PRO A 106 20.87 14.63 12.13
CA PRO A 106 21.79 13.67 12.73
C PRO A 106 21.74 13.85 14.25
N LEU A 107 21.70 12.71 14.96
CA LEU A 107 21.86 12.67 16.41
C LEU A 107 23.23 13.22 16.83
#